data_AF-Q7V062-F1
#
_entry.id   AF-Q7V062-F1
#
_cell.length_a   1.000
_cell.length_b   1.000
_cell.length_c   1.000
_cell.angle_alpha   90.00
_cell.angle_beta   90.00
_cell.angle_gamma   90.00
#
_symmetry.space_group_name_H-M   'P 1'
#
loop_
_entity.id
_entity.type
_entity.pdbx_description
1 polymer ?
#
loop_
_entity_poly.entity_id
_entity_poly.type
_entity_poly.pdbx_seq_one_letter_code
_entity_poly.pdbx_strand_id
1 'polypeptide(L)'
;MQLKSFTPLVAVFGTSFLITITLIKSFQVFMGISICLLAMLKLMDIEAFGLSYKKYDLITSRFKNWIYIYPFCELLIGICFLLSAPPSSIILIALILGIVGMASVFKAVYLDKLKLNCACVGGYTKTPLGIISFIENLLMAIMSALILIK
;
A
#
# COMPACT_ATOMS: atom_id res chain seq x y z
N MET A 1 5.85 -21.77 12.64
CA MET A 1 6.90 -20.72 12.51
C MET A 1 6.61 -19.65 11.45
N GLN A 2 5.72 -19.86 10.47
CA GLN A 2 5.35 -18.84 9.46
C GLN A 2 4.31 -17.79 9.92
N LEU A 3 3.55 -18.04 10.99
CA LEU A 3 2.55 -17.09 11.51
C LEU A 3 3.12 -15.81 12.14
N LYS A 4 4.36 -15.86 12.68
CA LYS A 4 5.04 -14.65 13.20
C LYS A 4 5.36 -13.61 12.11
N SER A 5 5.35 -14.02 10.84
CA SER A 5 5.63 -13.14 9.72
C SER A 5 4.42 -12.25 9.39
N PHE A 6 3.21 -12.80 9.40
CA PHE A 6 1.99 -12.08 9.02
C PHE A 6 1.34 -11.27 10.15
N THR A 7 1.84 -11.39 11.38
CA THR A 7 1.30 -10.72 12.57
C THR A 7 1.06 -9.22 12.38
N PRO A 8 2.02 -8.42 11.87
CA PRO A 8 1.79 -6.99 11.66
C PRO A 8 0.73 -6.70 10.57
N LEU A 9 0.62 -7.55 9.56
CA LEU A 9 -0.40 -7.40 8.52
C LEU A 9 -1.80 -7.67 9.07
N VAL A 10 -1.94 -8.76 9.84
CA VAL A 10 -3.18 -9.10 10.55
C VAL A 10 -3.53 -7.99 11.56
N ALA A 11 -2.54 -7.40 12.22
CA ALA A 11 -2.76 -6.27 13.11
C ALA A 11 -3.31 -5.05 12.36
N VAL A 12 -2.71 -4.68 11.22
CA VAL A 12 -3.17 -3.52 10.42
C VAL A 12 -4.59 -3.73 9.89
N PHE A 13 -4.84 -4.83 9.17
CA PHE A 13 -6.17 -5.08 8.59
C PHE A 13 -7.22 -5.43 9.64
N GLY A 14 -6.84 -6.12 10.70
CA GLY A 14 -7.74 -6.44 11.81
C GLY A 14 -8.18 -5.18 12.57
N THR A 15 -7.24 -4.29 12.88
CA THR A 15 -7.55 -3.02 13.55
C THR A 15 -8.36 -2.08 12.66
N SER A 16 -8.01 -1.94 11.38
CA SER A 16 -8.79 -1.11 10.45
C SER A 16 -10.22 -1.65 10.26
N PHE A 17 -10.40 -2.96 10.23
CA PHE A 17 -11.71 -3.61 10.14
C PHE A 17 -12.56 -3.35 11.38
N LEU A 18 -11.99 -3.57 12.57
CA LEU A 18 -12.65 -3.27 13.85
C LEU A 18 -13.08 -1.81 13.93
N ILE A 19 -12.19 -0.87 13.60
CA ILE A 19 -12.51 0.57 13.59
C ILE A 19 -13.67 0.87 12.64
N THR A 20 -13.66 0.29 11.43
CA THR A 20 -14.70 0.56 10.42
C THR A 20 -16.06 0.03 10.86
N ILE A 21 -16.11 -1.20 11.41
CA ILE A 21 -17.35 -1.79 11.92
C ILE A 21 -17.90 -0.97 13.07
N THR A 22 -17.05 -0.60 14.04
CA THR A 22 -17.47 0.20 15.20
C THR A 22 -18.03 1.56 14.77
N LEU A 23 -17.48 2.17 13.72
CA LEU A 23 -17.96 3.45 13.19
C LEU A 23 -19.14 3.31 12.22
N ILE A 24 -19.58 2.09 11.88
CA ILE A 24 -20.62 1.80 10.87
C ILE A 24 -20.33 2.56 9.56
N LYS A 25 -19.09 2.48 9.09
CA LYS A 25 -18.63 3.18 7.88
C LYS A 25 -18.57 2.26 6.68
N SER A 26 -18.51 2.88 5.50
CA SER A 26 -18.40 2.16 4.23
C SER A 26 -17.03 1.49 4.06
N PHE A 27 -16.96 0.55 3.13
CA PHE A 27 -15.70 -0.11 2.75
C PHE A 27 -14.60 0.87 2.29
N GLN A 28 -14.99 2.06 1.80
CA GLN A 28 -14.06 3.15 1.47
C GLN A 28 -13.25 3.61 2.67
N VAL A 29 -13.91 3.78 3.82
CA VAL A 29 -13.25 4.21 5.06
C VAL A 29 -12.32 3.12 5.55
N PHE A 30 -12.72 1.83 5.45
CA PHE A 30 -11.84 0.71 5.76
C PHE A 30 -10.55 0.73 4.94
N MET A 31 -10.66 0.95 3.63
CA MET A 31 -9.50 1.08 2.74
C MET A 31 -8.64 2.29 3.10
N GLY A 32 -9.26 3.44 3.36
CA GLY A 32 -8.55 4.66 3.78
C GLY A 32 -7.75 4.47 5.07
N ILE A 33 -8.36 3.88 6.11
CA ILE A 33 -7.68 3.57 7.38
C ILE A 33 -6.53 2.60 7.15
N SER A 34 -6.76 1.53 6.39
CA SER A 34 -5.73 0.52 6.10
C SER A 34 -4.53 1.12 5.38
N ILE A 35 -4.77 1.96 4.36
CA ILE A 35 -3.71 2.66 3.62
C ILE A 35 -2.95 3.63 4.54
N CYS A 36 -3.65 4.37 5.41
CA CYS A 36 -2.99 5.25 6.39
C CYS A 36 -2.06 4.48 7.33
N LEU A 37 -2.51 3.34 7.86
CA LEU A 37 -1.71 2.51 8.77
C LEU A 37 -0.50 1.89 8.06
N LEU A 38 -0.66 1.40 6.83
CA LEU A 38 0.45 0.89 6.03
C LEU A 38 1.46 2.00 5.68
N ALA A 39 0.98 3.19 5.32
CA ALA A 39 1.84 4.35 5.06
C ALA A 39 2.60 4.77 6.32
N MET A 40 1.95 4.74 7.49
CA MET A 40 2.61 5.00 8.78
C MET A 40 3.75 4.00 9.04
N LEU A 41 3.54 2.71 8.79
CA LEU A 41 4.60 1.69 8.93
C LEU A 41 5.79 1.96 7.99
N LYS A 42 5.53 2.43 6.77
CA LYS A 42 6.58 2.84 5.82
C LYS A 42 7.33 4.10 6.28
N LEU A 43 6.63 5.04 6.91
CA LEU A 43 7.22 6.27 7.47
C LEU A 43 8.01 6.03 8.76
N MET A 44 7.65 5.01 9.53
CA MET A 44 8.34 4.67 10.78
C MET A 44 9.78 4.21 10.54
N ASP A 45 10.05 3.60 9.39
CA ASP A 45 11.40 3.24 8.96
C ASP A 45 11.57 3.36 7.42
N ILE A 46 11.81 4.59 6.98
CA ILE A 46 11.94 4.92 5.55
C ILE A 46 13.20 4.30 4.95
N GLU A 47 14.27 4.13 5.72
CA GLU A 47 15.53 3.56 5.24
C GLU A 47 15.39 2.06 4.95
N ALA A 48 14.81 1.30 5.89
CA ALA A 48 14.53 -0.11 5.73
C ALA A 48 13.50 -0.37 4.62
N PHE A 49 12.48 0.49 4.52
CA PHE A 49 11.54 0.52 3.39
C PHE A 49 12.30 0.72 2.07
N GLY A 50 13.13 1.75 1.98
CA GLY A 50 13.89 2.12 0.79
C GLY A 50 14.83 1.03 0.29
N LEU A 51 15.53 0.35 1.19
CA LEU A 51 16.41 -0.77 0.85
C LEU A 51 15.66 -1.94 0.19
N SER A 52 14.40 -2.15 0.60
CA SER A 52 13.55 -3.21 0.06
C SER A 52 12.83 -2.75 -1.22
N TYR A 53 12.32 -1.52 -1.23
CA TYR A 53 11.55 -0.91 -2.33
C TYR A 53 12.41 -0.71 -3.59
N LYS A 54 13.67 -0.27 -3.46
CA LYS A 54 14.62 -0.13 -4.58
C LYS A 54 14.83 -1.40 -5.40
N LYS A 55 14.63 -2.58 -4.80
CA LYS A 55 14.93 -3.87 -5.45
C LYS A 55 13.90 -4.25 -6.49
N TYR A 56 12.69 -3.69 -6.44
CA TYR A 56 11.60 -4.10 -7.33
C TYR A 56 10.83 -2.95 -7.98
N ASP A 57 10.84 -1.75 -7.40
CA ASP A 57 10.02 -0.68 -7.94
C ASP A 57 10.65 -0.03 -9.19
N LEU A 58 9.86 -0.01 -10.26
CA LEU A 58 10.26 0.50 -11.58
C LEU A 58 10.57 2.00 -11.55
N ILE A 59 9.88 2.78 -10.71
CA ILE A 59 10.08 4.23 -10.60
C ILE A 59 11.39 4.51 -9.85
N THR A 60 11.68 3.79 -8.77
CA THR A 60 12.95 3.95 -8.04
C THR A 60 14.19 3.59 -8.84
N SER A 61 14.07 2.76 -9.88
CA SER A 61 15.19 2.50 -10.80
C SER A 61 15.66 3.77 -11.52
N ARG A 62 14.76 4.73 -11.74
CA ARG A 62 15.05 6.02 -12.40
C ARG A 62 15.19 7.19 -11.42
N PHE A 63 14.42 7.20 -10.33
CA PHE A 63 14.41 8.27 -9.33
C PHE A 63 14.62 7.73 -7.91
N LYS A 64 15.87 7.74 -7.42
CA LYS A 64 16.23 7.20 -6.09
C LYS A 64 15.54 7.94 -4.93
N ASN A 65 15.21 9.22 -5.11
CA ASN A 65 14.54 10.04 -4.09
C ASN A 65 13.05 9.70 -3.94
N TRP A 66 12.47 8.93 -4.88
CA TRP A 66 11.05 8.56 -4.87
C TRP A 66 10.63 7.81 -3.59
N ILE A 67 11.57 7.11 -2.96
CA ILE A 67 11.39 6.37 -1.70
C ILE A 67 10.92 7.25 -0.56
N TYR A 68 11.40 8.49 -0.51
CA TYR A 68 11.03 9.44 0.54
C TYR A 68 9.70 10.12 0.24
N ILE A 69 9.23 10.11 -1.00
CA ILE A 69 8.00 10.80 -1.43
C ILE A 69 6.81 9.83 -1.39
N TYR A 70 7.03 8.60 -1.83
CA TYR A 70 5.98 7.61 -2.01
C TYR A 70 5.16 7.31 -0.74
N PRO A 71 5.76 7.08 0.45
CA PRO A 71 4.98 6.85 1.68
C PRO A 71 4.08 8.04 2.05
N PHE A 72 4.50 9.27 1.77
CA PHE A 72 3.67 10.46 1.99
C PHE A 72 2.54 10.56 0.97
N CYS A 73 2.77 10.19 -0.29
CA CYS A 73 1.72 10.11 -1.30
C CYS A 73 0.66 9.08 -0.88
N GLU A 74 1.06 7.89 -0.42
CA GLU A 74 0.12 6.89 0.09
C GLU A 74 -0.65 7.37 1.31
N LEU A 75 0.02 8.04 2.26
CA LEU A 75 -0.65 8.63 3.43
C LEU A 75 -1.73 9.63 2.99
N LEU A 76 -1.39 10.55 2.07
CA LEU A 76 -2.34 11.54 1.54
C LEU A 76 -3.54 10.87 0.86
N ILE A 77 -3.30 9.83 0.06
CA ILE A 77 -4.37 9.05 -0.57
C ILE A 77 -5.27 8.41 0.47
N GLY A 78 -4.68 7.76 1.49
CA GLY A 78 -5.43 7.14 2.58
C GLY A 78 -6.30 8.14 3.34
N ILE A 79 -5.77 9.32 3.64
CA ILE A 79 -6.51 10.41 4.29
C ILE A 79 -7.66 10.89 3.40
N CYS A 80 -7.42 11.08 2.10
CA CYS A 80 -8.46 11.50 1.18
C CYS A 80 -9.57 10.47 1.01
N PHE A 81 -9.26 9.17 1.13
CA PHE A 81 -10.28 8.12 1.10
C PHE A 81 -11.23 8.17 2.31
N LEU A 82 -10.83 8.80 3.42
CA LEU A 82 -11.71 9.02 4.58
C LEU A 82 -12.76 10.10 4.35
N LEU A 83 -12.57 10.99 3.36
CA LEU A 83 -13.55 12.00 3.02
C LEU A 83 -14.74 11.37 2.30
N SER A 84 -15.94 11.88 2.60
CA SER A 84 -17.16 11.51 1.87
C SER A 84 -17.10 11.88 0.38
N ALA A 85 -16.37 12.94 0.04
CA ALA A 85 -16.12 13.39 -1.32
C ALA A 85 -14.60 13.65 -1.51
N PRO A 86 -13.82 12.62 -1.88
CA PRO A 86 -12.39 12.80 -2.12
C PRO A 86 -12.17 13.67 -3.37
N PRO A 87 -11.13 14.52 -3.40
CA PRO A 87 -10.82 15.30 -4.59
C PRO A 87 -10.43 14.39 -5.76
N SER A 88 -11.01 14.65 -6.94
CA SER A 88 -10.81 13.86 -8.17
C SER A 88 -9.34 13.77 -8.59
N SER A 89 -8.55 14.82 -8.32
CA SER A 89 -7.11 14.83 -8.58
C SER A 89 -6.36 13.74 -7.79
N ILE A 90 -6.70 13.55 -6.52
CA ILE A 90 -6.04 12.56 -5.65
C ILE A 90 -6.50 11.14 -6.01
N ILE A 91 -7.77 10.97 -6.37
CA ILE A 91 -8.29 9.69 -6.87
C ILE A 91 -7.54 9.27 -8.15
N LEU A 92 -7.30 10.21 -9.07
CA LEU A 92 -6.54 9.93 -10.29
C LEU A 92 -5.09 9.53 -9.98
N ILE A 93 -4.45 10.23 -9.04
CA ILE A 93 -3.10 9.88 -8.58
C ILE A 93 -3.08 8.48 -7.93
N ALA A 94 -4.06 8.16 -7.09
CA ALA A 94 -4.19 6.86 -6.45
C ALA A 94 -4.39 5.73 -7.47
N LEU A 95 -5.16 5.97 -8.52
CA LEU A 95 -5.35 5.03 -9.62
C LEU A 95 -4.04 4.78 -10.38
N ILE A 96 -3.31 5.84 -10.72
CA ILE A 96 -2.03 5.73 -11.42
C ILE A 96 -1.00 4.98 -10.55
N LEU A 97 -0.87 5.36 -9.27
CA LEU A 97 0.06 4.71 -8.34
C LEU A 97 -0.32 3.25 -8.08
N GLY A 98 -1.61 2.93 -7.96
CA GLY A 98 -2.08 1.56 -7.81
C GLY A 98 -1.76 0.69 -9.03
N ILE A 99 -1.97 1.20 -10.25
CA ILE A 99 -1.62 0.47 -11.49
C ILE A 99 -0.12 0.28 -11.61
N VAL A 100 0.68 1.31 -11.34
CA VAL A 100 2.14 1.21 -11.43
C VAL A 100 2.70 0.27 -10.35
N GLY A 101 2.17 0.35 -9.13
CA GLY A 101 2.50 -0.57 -8.03
C GLY A 101 2.13 -2.01 -8.33
N MET A 102 0.96 -2.23 -8.93
CA MET A 102 0.54 -3.57 -9.39
C MET A 102 1.48 -4.10 -10.48
N ALA A 103 1.84 -3.27 -11.47
CA ALA A 103 2.76 -3.65 -12.54
C ALA A 103 4.18 -3.92 -12.03
N SER A 104 4.68 -3.16 -11.05
CA SER A 104 6.00 -3.37 -10.45
C SER A 104 6.06 -4.66 -9.63
N VAL A 105 5.03 -4.94 -8.82
CA VAL A 105 4.90 -6.21 -8.08
C VAL A 105 4.76 -7.39 -9.04
N PHE A 106 3.94 -7.27 -10.09
CA PHE A 106 3.77 -8.33 -11.09
C PHE A 106 5.09 -8.65 -11.78
N LYS A 107 5.84 -7.64 -12.22
CA LYS A 107 7.17 -7.84 -12.82
C LYS A 107 8.12 -8.52 -11.85
N ALA A 108 8.22 -8.05 -10.62
CA ALA A 108 9.18 -8.59 -9.64
C ALA A 108 8.88 -10.03 -9.22
N VAL A 109 7.60 -10.39 -9.12
CA VAL A 109 7.16 -11.72 -8.67
C VAL A 109 7.13 -12.72 -9.82
N TYR A 110 6.54 -12.36 -10.97
CA TYR A 110 6.34 -13.28 -12.09
C TYR A 110 7.52 -13.32 -13.07
N LEU A 111 8.13 -12.17 -13.38
CA LEU A 111 9.22 -12.10 -14.36
C LEU A 111 10.58 -12.28 -13.70
N ASP A 112 10.88 -11.51 -12.65
CA ASP A 112 12.20 -11.54 -12.01
C ASP A 112 12.33 -12.67 -10.96
N LYS A 113 11.23 -13.36 -10.62
CA LYS A 113 11.15 -14.43 -9.60
C LYS A 113 11.87 -14.07 -8.29
N LEU A 114 11.88 -12.80 -7.92
CA LEU A 114 12.63 -12.30 -6.77
C LEU A 114 11.89 -12.71 -5.49
N LYS A 115 12.56 -13.47 -4.61
CA LYS A 115 12.07 -13.76 -3.26
C LYS A 115 12.28 -12.52 -2.38
N LEU A 116 11.36 -11.57 -2.45
CA LEU A 116 11.41 -10.32 -1.69
C LEU A 116 10.46 -10.32 -0.50
N ASN A 117 10.88 -9.61 0.55
CA ASN A 117 10.14 -9.40 1.78
C ASN A 117 9.26 -8.15 1.67
N CYS A 118 7.96 -8.24 1.99
CA CYS A 118 6.93 -7.20 1.94
C CYS A 118 7.43 -5.90 2.56
N ALA A 119 7.67 -4.89 1.73
CA ALA A 119 8.11 -3.57 2.18
C ALA A 119 6.99 -2.79 2.88
N CYS A 120 5.71 -3.19 2.71
CA CYS A 120 4.55 -2.53 3.32
C CYS A 120 4.51 -2.61 4.86
N VAL A 121 5.34 -3.46 5.45
CA VAL A 121 5.34 -3.78 6.89
C VAL A 121 6.64 -3.29 7.57
N GLY A 122 7.48 -2.54 6.85
CA GLY A 122 8.83 -2.18 7.30
C GLY A 122 9.84 -3.28 7.03
N GLY A 123 11.08 -2.91 6.67
CA GLY A 123 12.08 -3.80 6.07
C GLY A 123 12.61 -4.96 6.94
N TYR A 124 12.11 -5.13 8.16
CA TYR A 124 12.56 -6.14 9.12
C TYR A 124 11.75 -7.45 9.11
N THR A 125 10.60 -7.51 8.42
CA THR A 125 9.73 -8.70 8.43
C THR A 125 9.96 -9.61 7.23
N LYS A 126 10.05 -10.93 7.46
CA LYS A 126 10.23 -11.95 6.40
C LYS A 126 8.91 -12.36 5.73
N THR A 127 8.09 -11.39 5.39
CA THR A 127 6.76 -11.60 4.78
C THR A 127 6.90 -11.71 3.27
N PRO A 128 6.46 -12.77 2.58
CA PRO A 128 6.54 -12.81 1.13
C PRO A 128 5.71 -11.67 0.51
N LEU A 129 6.38 -10.77 -0.23
CA LEU A 129 5.81 -9.54 -0.81
C LEU A 129 4.65 -9.80 -1.79
N GLY A 130 4.64 -10.98 -2.40
CA GLY A 130 3.97 -11.20 -3.69
C GLY A 130 2.45 -11.04 -3.69
N ILE A 131 1.72 -11.84 -2.90
CA ILE A 131 0.25 -11.88 -3.02
C ILE A 131 -0.41 -10.70 -2.31
N ILE A 132 0.13 -10.32 -1.14
CA ILE A 132 -0.49 -9.31 -0.27
C ILE A 132 -0.35 -7.92 -0.88
N SER A 133 0.87 -7.51 -1.25
CA SER A 133 1.11 -6.18 -1.82
C SER A 133 0.47 -6.03 -3.20
N PHE A 134 0.35 -7.12 -3.96
CA PHE A 134 -0.41 -7.14 -5.22
C PHE A 134 -1.89 -6.86 -4.98
N ILE A 135 -2.51 -7.55 -4.02
CA ILE A 135 -3.93 -7.34 -3.67
C ILE A 135 -4.15 -5.92 -3.12
N GLU A 136 -3.23 -5.39 -2.31
CA GLU A 136 -3.32 -4.01 -1.80
C GLU A 136 -3.35 -2.98 -2.92
N ASN A 137 -2.40 -3.04 -3.86
CA ASN A 137 -2.33 -2.11 -5.00
C ASN A 137 -3.51 -2.30 -5.96
N LEU A 138 -3.95 -3.54 -6.17
CA LEU A 138 -5.13 -3.85 -6.99
C LEU A 138 -6.41 -3.27 -6.37
N LEU A 139 -6.63 -3.47 -5.06
CA LEU A 139 -7.78 -2.92 -4.36
C LEU A 139 -7.75 -1.39 -4.35
N MET A 140 -6.58 -0.78 -4.20
CA MET A 140 -6.41 0.68 -4.31
C MET A 140 -6.82 1.19 -5.71
N ALA A 141 -6.39 0.52 -6.77
CA ALA A 141 -6.74 0.88 -8.15
C ALA A 141 -8.25 0.70 -8.42
N ILE A 142 -8.83 -0.44 -8.02
CA ILE A 142 -10.26 -0.72 -8.17
C ILE A 142 -11.09 0.32 -7.43
N MET A 143 -10.76 0.61 -6.17
CA MET A 143 -11.52 1.56 -5.36
C MET A 143 -11.43 2.97 -5.92
N SER A 144 -10.25 3.38 -6.40
CA SER A 144 -10.07 4.66 -7.07
C SER A 144 -10.95 4.76 -8.32
N ALA A 145 -11.00 3.71 -9.15
CA ALA A 145 -11.84 3.67 -10.34
C ALA A 145 -13.34 3.73 -9.98
N LEU A 146 -13.77 3.02 -8.94
CA LEU A 146 -15.16 3.05 -8.47
C LEU A 146 -15.58 4.43 -7.98
N ILE A 147 -14.71 5.14 -7.27
CA ILE A 147 -15.00 6.51 -6.80
C ILE A 147 -15.00 7.49 -7.99
N LEU A 148 -14.14 7.29 -9.00
CA LEU A 148 -14.06 8.15 -10.17
C LEU A 148 -15.29 8.03 -11.11
N ILE A 149 -15.90 6.85 -11.17
CA ILE A 149 -17.08 6.57 -12.02
C ILE A 149 -18.39 7.04 -11.34
N LYS A 150 -18.39 7.20 -10.01
CA LYS A 150 -19.54 7.61 -9.22
C LYS A 150 -19.74 9.13 -9.22
#